data_AF-A0A914Q3P3-F1
#
_entry.id   AF-A0A914Q3P3-F1
#
_cell.length_a   1.000
_cell.length_b   1.000
_cell.length_c   1.000
_cell.angle_alpha   90.00
_cell.angle_beta   90.00
_cell.angle_gamma   90.00
#
_symmetry.space_group_name_H-M   'P 1'
#
loop_
_entity.id
_entity.type
_entity.pdbx_description
1 polymer ?
#
loop_
_entity_poly.entity_id
_entity_poly.type
_entity_poly.pdbx_seq_one_letter_code
_entity_poly.pdbx_strand_id
1 'polypeptide(L)'
;MEHTVINFSLSVPIQIIDNEKYETDQKFHVHIYQAKAVSANDADKEYPATVGVASDATIIIVDDDHAGAFSFASEVFKVTENIGTFKLKVNRTRGARGDVNIPYTITEGTAKLGIDMEAATSGTLNFKDGVTSMDIPIKIINDDKYEKAEDFFVFLGDPIWQNSNQKGENEADGKPILGAH
;
A
#
# COMPACT_ATOMS: atom_id res chain seq x y z
N MET A 1 -2.17 55.88 -7.48
CA MET A 1 -1.46 55.09 -8.50
C MET A 1 -1.59 53.64 -8.09
N GLU A 2 -2.26 52.81 -8.89
CA GLU A 2 -2.35 51.37 -8.61
C GLU A 2 -1.00 50.72 -8.91
N HIS A 3 -0.49 49.95 -7.94
CA HIS A 3 0.72 49.16 -8.13
C HIS A 3 0.29 47.82 -8.71
N THR A 4 0.58 47.56 -9.98
CA THR A 4 0.39 46.24 -10.59
C THR A 4 1.40 45.27 -9.99
N VAL A 5 0.91 44.27 -9.26
CA VAL A 5 1.73 43.14 -8.80
C VAL A 5 1.80 42.11 -9.92
N ILE A 6 3.01 41.70 -10.30
CA ILE A 6 3.23 40.64 -11.29
C ILE A 6 3.77 39.42 -10.55
N ASN A 7 3.11 38.28 -10.70
CA ASN A 7 3.52 37.01 -10.10
C ASN A 7 4.16 36.12 -11.17
N PHE A 8 5.24 35.45 -10.80
CA PHE A 8 5.92 34.45 -11.62
C PHE A 8 6.13 33.17 -10.80
N SER A 9 6.19 32.03 -11.48
CA SER A 9 6.48 30.74 -10.87
C SER A 9 7.61 30.05 -11.63
N LEU A 10 8.56 29.50 -10.89
CA LEU A 10 9.63 28.66 -11.42
C LEU A 10 9.61 27.31 -10.70
N SER A 11 9.82 26.23 -11.45
CA SER A 11 9.95 24.89 -10.90
C SER A 11 11.40 24.42 -11.00
N VAL A 12 11.93 23.84 -9.92
CA VAL A 12 13.24 23.18 -9.90
C VAL A 12 13.00 21.67 -9.81
N PRO A 13 13.31 20.89 -10.85
CA PRO A 13 13.15 19.44 -10.79
C PRO A 13 14.21 18.84 -9.86
N ILE A 14 13.78 17.95 -8.97
CA ILE A 14 14.65 17.13 -8.11
C ILE A 14 14.44 15.68 -8.53
N GLN A 15 15.53 14.98 -8.84
CA GLN A 15 15.48 13.55 -9.16
C GLN A 15 15.53 12.76 -7.85
N ILE A 16 14.58 11.84 -7.68
CA ILE A 16 14.61 10.84 -6.60
C ILE A 16 15.25 9.58 -7.19
N ILE A 17 16.24 9.04 -6.48
CA ILE A 17 16.91 7.81 -6.87
C ILE A 17 16.10 6.66 -6.29
N ASP A 18 15.51 5.87 -7.18
CA ASP A 18 14.75 4.67 -6.83
C ASP A 18 15.67 3.44 -6.88
N ASN A 19 15.53 2.55 -5.92
CA ASN A 19 16.25 1.28 -5.89
C ASN A 19 15.28 0.11 -5.61
N GLU A 20 15.77 -1.05 -5.20
CA GLU A 20 14.91 -2.25 -5.00
C GLU A 20 15.06 -2.83 -3.59
N LYS A 21 15.58 -2.02 -2.68
CA LYS A 21 15.91 -2.39 -1.31
C LYS A 21 14.99 -1.58 -0.40
N TYR A 22 14.25 -2.30 0.42
CA TYR A 22 13.45 -1.70 1.47
C TYR A 22 14.28 -0.77 2.36
N GLU A 23 13.85 0.49 2.41
CA GLU A 23 14.38 1.55 3.26
C GLU A 23 13.27 2.12 4.15
N THR A 24 13.65 2.70 5.29
CA THR A 24 12.70 3.49 6.09
C THR A 24 12.53 4.87 5.46
N ASP A 25 11.38 5.52 5.67
CA ASP A 25 11.13 6.91 5.24
C ASP A 25 12.35 7.82 5.45
N GLN A 26 12.86 8.36 4.34
CA GLN A 26 13.98 9.28 4.34
C GLN A 26 13.46 10.70 4.16
N LYS A 27 14.23 11.69 4.63
CA LYS A 27 13.88 13.09 4.41
C LYS A 27 15.08 13.92 3.99
N PHE A 28 14.82 14.90 3.14
CA PHE A 28 15.78 15.95 2.84
C PHE A 28 15.08 17.31 2.89
N HIS A 29 15.89 18.35 3.04
CA HIS A 29 15.40 19.71 3.15
C HIS A 29 15.85 20.52 1.94
N VAL A 30 14.96 21.34 1.41
CA VAL A 30 15.26 22.34 0.39
C VAL A 30 15.12 23.71 1.03
N HIS A 31 16.22 24.45 1.04
CA HIS A 31 16.32 25.76 1.66
C HIS A 31 16.47 26.83 0.58
N ILE A 32 15.57 27.81 0.56
CA ILE A 32 15.69 29.02 -0.26
C ILE A 32 16.41 30.07 0.57
N TYR A 33 17.56 30.52 0.09
CA TYR A 33 18.39 31.50 0.77
C TYR A 33 18.94 32.53 -0.21
N GLN A 34 19.46 33.65 0.33
CA GLN A 34 20.14 34.69 -0.45
C GLN A 34 19.33 35.22 -1.64
N ALA A 35 18.05 35.53 -1.43
CA ALA A 35 17.27 36.25 -2.45
C ALA A 35 17.94 37.58 -2.77
N LYS A 36 18.34 37.75 -4.03
CA LYS A 36 18.93 38.98 -4.55
C LYS A 36 18.13 39.43 -5.76
N ALA A 37 17.71 40.70 -5.76
CA ALA A 37 17.18 41.35 -6.95
C ALA A 37 18.25 42.28 -7.49
N VAL A 38 18.53 42.21 -8.80
CA VAL A 38 19.52 43.04 -9.48
C VAL A 38 18.89 43.72 -10.69
N SER A 39 19.45 44.83 -11.15
CA SER A 39 18.97 45.47 -12.38
C SER A 39 19.30 44.62 -13.61
N ALA A 40 18.35 44.51 -14.54
CA ALA A 40 18.57 43.79 -15.81
C ALA A 40 19.75 44.33 -16.64
N ASN A 41 20.13 45.60 -16.44
CA ASN A 41 21.18 46.27 -17.20
C ASN A 41 22.44 46.56 -16.35
N ASP A 42 22.43 46.21 -15.07
CA ASP A 42 23.53 46.48 -14.13
C ASP A 42 23.44 45.50 -12.94
N ALA A 43 24.30 44.48 -12.94
CA ALA A 43 24.31 43.43 -11.93
C ALA A 43 24.79 43.93 -10.55
N ASP A 44 25.51 45.06 -10.50
CA ASP A 44 26.00 45.66 -9.25
C ASP A 44 24.91 46.52 -8.57
N LYS A 45 23.83 46.85 -9.30
CA LYS A 45 22.67 47.59 -8.77
C LYS A 45 21.63 46.64 -8.18
N GLU A 46 21.74 46.40 -6.87
CA GLU A 46 20.82 45.54 -6.10
C GLU A 46 19.52 46.28 -5.68
N TYR A 47 18.43 45.51 -5.51
CA TYR A 47 17.13 45.93 -4.99
C TYR A 47 16.71 45.05 -3.81
N PRO A 48 15.85 45.53 -2.90
CA PRO A 48 15.37 44.72 -1.79
C PRO A 48 14.61 43.49 -2.30
N ALA A 49 15.06 42.33 -1.87
CA ALA A 49 14.37 41.06 -2.06
C ALA A 49 14.30 40.35 -0.71
N THR A 50 13.16 39.73 -0.42
CA THR A 50 12.93 38.99 0.82
C THR A 50 12.46 37.59 0.48
N VAL A 51 13.04 36.59 1.14
CA VAL A 51 12.50 35.23 1.10
C VAL A 51 11.22 35.21 1.94
N GLY A 52 10.17 34.58 1.42
CA GLY A 52 8.89 34.45 2.12
C GLY A 52 8.97 33.51 3.32
N VAL A 53 7.88 33.45 4.08
CA VAL A 53 7.76 32.64 5.32
C VAL A 53 7.96 31.13 5.12
N ALA A 54 7.79 30.62 3.90
CA ALA A 54 8.05 29.23 3.54
C ALA A 54 9.39 29.12 2.78
N SER A 55 10.49 29.43 3.46
CA SER A 55 11.87 29.29 2.92
C SER A 55 12.40 27.86 2.97
N ASP A 56 11.75 27.01 3.76
CA ASP A 56 12.20 25.66 4.07
C ASP A 56 11.12 24.66 3.69
N ALA A 57 11.43 23.78 2.74
CA ALA A 57 10.58 22.64 2.40
C ALA A 57 11.21 21.37 2.97
N THR A 58 10.40 20.54 3.63
CA THR A 58 10.78 19.17 4.00
C THR A 58 10.16 18.22 2.99
N ILE A 59 11.00 17.43 2.33
CA ILE A 59 10.57 16.41 1.39
C ILE A 59 10.79 15.06 2.07
N ILE A 60 9.75 14.22 2.05
CA ILE A 60 9.79 12.85 2.58
C ILE A 60 9.77 11.90 1.39
N ILE A 61 10.73 10.98 1.35
CA ILE A 61 10.80 9.88 0.40
C ILE A 61 10.24 8.67 1.14
N VAL A 62 9.12 8.17 0.65
CA VAL A 62 8.47 6.96 1.18
C VAL A 62 8.90 5.79 0.30
N ASP A 63 9.37 4.73 0.94
CA ASP A 63 9.79 3.49 0.30
C ASP A 63 8.58 2.64 -0.11
N ASP A 64 8.63 2.04 -1.31
CA ASP A 64 7.60 1.11 -1.82
C ASP A 64 8.14 -0.32 -2.04
N ASP A 65 9.33 -0.62 -1.53
CA ASP A 65 10.03 -1.90 -1.66
C ASP A 65 9.73 -2.91 -0.55
N HIS A 66 8.79 -2.61 0.36
CA HIS A 66 8.31 -3.59 1.33
C HIS A 66 7.63 -4.76 0.61
N ALA A 67 7.81 -5.99 1.09
CA ALA A 67 7.13 -7.17 0.54
C ALA A 67 5.62 -7.22 0.82
N GLY A 68 5.07 -6.15 1.38
CA GLY A 68 3.66 -5.94 1.65
C GLY A 68 3.11 -6.46 2.99
N ALA A 69 2.00 -5.86 3.40
CA ALA A 69 1.19 -6.25 4.55
C ALA A 69 -0.17 -6.79 4.07
N PHE A 70 -0.55 -7.98 4.54
CA PHE A 70 -1.67 -8.76 4.01
C PHE A 70 -2.85 -8.81 4.97
N SER A 71 -4.03 -8.45 4.48
CA SER A 71 -5.25 -8.39 5.30
C SER A 71 -6.52 -8.58 4.49
N PHE A 72 -7.61 -8.96 5.17
CA PHE A 72 -8.95 -8.87 4.60
C PHE A 72 -9.42 -7.41 4.59
N ALA A 73 -10.39 -7.10 3.72
CA ALA A 73 -11.00 -5.77 3.69
C ALA A 73 -11.85 -5.44 4.94
N SER A 74 -12.29 -6.45 5.68
CA SER A 74 -13.13 -6.35 6.87
C SER A 74 -12.89 -7.58 7.76
N GLU A 75 -13.20 -7.47 9.05
CA GLU A 75 -13.22 -8.62 9.97
C GLU A 75 -14.48 -9.47 9.81
N VAL A 76 -15.58 -8.85 9.37
CA VAL A 76 -16.89 -9.50 9.21
C VAL A 76 -17.44 -9.20 7.83
N PHE A 77 -17.92 -10.26 7.16
CA PHE A 77 -18.59 -10.19 5.87
C PHE A 77 -20.00 -10.78 6.01
N LYS A 78 -20.97 -10.12 5.37
CA LYS A 78 -22.36 -10.61 5.30
C LYS A 78 -22.70 -10.79 3.84
N VAL A 79 -23.17 -11.99 3.50
CA VAL A 79 -23.58 -12.36 2.14
C VAL A 79 -24.94 -13.04 2.21
N THR A 80 -25.65 -13.01 1.09
CA THR A 80 -26.90 -13.75 0.91
C THR A 80 -26.60 -15.09 0.25
N GLU A 81 -27.41 -16.12 0.52
CA GLU A 81 -27.23 -17.47 -0.04
C GLU A 81 -27.30 -17.47 -1.58
N ASN A 82 -28.06 -16.56 -2.17
CA ASN A 82 -28.16 -16.42 -3.63
C ASN A 82 -26.97 -15.74 -4.32
N ILE A 83 -25.88 -15.41 -3.59
CA ILE A 83 -24.68 -14.79 -4.18
C ILE A 83 -23.93 -15.71 -5.16
N GLY A 84 -24.13 -17.03 -5.03
CA GLY A 84 -23.41 -18.02 -5.82
C GLY A 84 -21.97 -18.16 -5.35
N THR A 85 -21.04 -17.38 -5.90
CA THR A 85 -19.63 -17.42 -5.46
C THR A 85 -19.22 -16.12 -4.81
N PHE A 86 -19.00 -16.18 -3.50
CA PHE A 86 -18.38 -15.10 -2.74
C PHE A 86 -16.88 -15.08 -3.00
N LYS A 87 -16.36 -13.92 -3.41
CA LYS A 87 -14.92 -13.68 -3.63
C LYS A 87 -14.36 -12.91 -2.45
N LEU A 88 -13.78 -13.63 -1.49
CA LEU A 88 -13.19 -13.03 -0.31
C LEU A 88 -11.82 -12.42 -0.68
N LYS A 89 -11.76 -11.09 -0.78
CA LYS A 89 -10.56 -10.36 -1.18
C LYS A 89 -9.54 -10.27 -0.04
N VAL A 90 -8.29 -10.61 -0.35
CA VAL A 90 -7.09 -10.35 0.44
C VAL A 90 -6.31 -9.23 -0.23
N ASN A 91 -6.04 -8.16 0.52
CA ASN A 91 -5.28 -7.00 0.07
C ASN A 91 -3.82 -7.10 0.54
N ARG A 92 -2.89 -6.63 -0.31
CA ARG A 92 -1.48 -6.44 -0.03
C ARG A 92 -1.18 -4.94 -0.10
N THR A 93 -0.72 -4.37 1.01
CA THR A 93 -0.51 -2.93 1.21
C THR A 93 0.93 -2.64 1.63
N ARG A 94 1.34 -1.36 1.73
CA ARG A 94 2.70 -0.91 2.12
C ARG A 94 3.85 -1.31 1.18
N GLY A 95 3.54 -2.01 0.11
CA GLY A 95 4.50 -2.45 -0.90
C GLY A 95 3.99 -3.71 -1.58
N ALA A 96 4.52 -3.99 -2.77
CA ALA A 96 4.14 -5.17 -3.55
C ALA A 96 5.38 -5.94 -4.04
N ARG A 97 6.51 -5.75 -3.36
CA ARG A 97 7.81 -6.23 -3.80
C ARG A 97 7.98 -7.74 -3.61
N GLY A 98 8.40 -8.41 -4.66
CA GLY A 98 8.67 -9.84 -4.71
C GLY A 98 7.44 -10.73 -4.61
N ASP A 99 7.69 -12.03 -4.83
CA ASP A 99 6.69 -13.08 -4.77
C ASP A 99 6.44 -13.52 -3.32
N VAL A 100 5.18 -13.50 -2.89
CA VAL A 100 4.76 -13.89 -1.53
C VAL A 100 3.62 -14.90 -1.60
N ASN A 101 3.78 -15.99 -0.86
CA ASN A 101 2.75 -17.02 -0.72
C ASN A 101 2.02 -16.83 0.61
N ILE A 102 0.70 -16.69 0.56
CA ILE A 102 -0.17 -16.57 1.74
C ILE A 102 -1.00 -17.85 1.87
N PRO A 103 -0.65 -18.77 2.78
CA PRO A 103 -1.53 -19.89 3.09
C PRO A 103 -2.82 -19.37 3.74
N TYR A 104 -3.93 -20.04 3.48
CA TYR A 104 -5.20 -19.77 4.16
C TYR A 104 -5.91 -21.07 4.51
N THR A 105 -6.80 -21.00 5.51
CA THR A 105 -7.67 -22.10 5.92
C THR A 105 -9.10 -21.61 6.10
N ILE A 106 -10.07 -22.49 5.83
CA ILE A 106 -11.49 -22.28 6.05
C ILE A 106 -11.96 -23.29 7.09
N THR A 107 -12.57 -22.81 8.16
CA THR A 107 -13.10 -23.62 9.26
C THR A 107 -14.60 -23.42 9.37
N GLU A 108 -15.34 -24.52 9.47
CA GLU A 108 -16.79 -24.51 9.67
C GLU A 108 -17.15 -23.84 11.00
N GLY A 109 -18.20 -23.02 10.99
CA GLY A 109 -18.89 -22.55 12.19
C GLY A 109 -20.20 -23.32 12.32
N THR A 110 -21.32 -22.58 12.32
CA THR A 110 -22.64 -23.19 12.14
C THR A 110 -22.86 -23.65 10.69
N ALA A 111 -22.34 -22.89 9.72
CA ALA A 111 -22.37 -23.28 8.30
C ALA A 111 -21.36 -24.42 8.04
N LYS A 112 -21.79 -25.41 7.25
CA LYS A 112 -21.10 -26.69 6.99
C LYS A 112 -20.68 -26.84 5.54
N LEU A 113 -19.50 -27.45 5.36
CA LEU A 113 -18.94 -27.73 4.05
C LEU A 113 -19.75 -28.84 3.36
N GLY A 114 -20.09 -28.61 2.10
CA GLY A 114 -20.92 -29.50 1.29
C GLY A 114 -22.43 -29.37 1.54
N ILE A 115 -22.85 -28.59 2.54
CA ILE A 115 -24.26 -28.30 2.82
C ILE A 115 -24.54 -26.83 2.49
N ASP A 116 -23.84 -25.92 3.16
CA ASP A 116 -24.09 -24.46 3.08
C ASP A 116 -23.03 -23.77 2.21
N MET A 117 -21.84 -24.38 2.10
CA MET A 117 -20.75 -23.86 1.27
C MET A 117 -19.94 -24.96 0.58
N GLU A 118 -19.32 -24.64 -0.55
CA GLU A 118 -18.36 -25.49 -1.26
C GLU A 118 -17.08 -24.69 -1.51
N ALA A 119 -15.98 -25.09 -0.86
CA ALA A 119 -14.68 -24.46 -0.97
C ALA A 119 -13.55 -25.44 -0.60
N ALA A 120 -12.32 -25.12 -0.99
CA ALA A 120 -11.16 -25.81 -0.44
C ALA A 120 -10.96 -25.40 1.04
N THR A 121 -10.80 -26.36 1.95
CA THR A 121 -10.58 -26.10 3.38
C THR A 121 -9.22 -25.44 3.66
N SER A 122 -8.29 -25.54 2.72
CA SER A 122 -7.00 -24.85 2.76
C SER A 122 -6.48 -24.58 1.36
N GLY A 123 -5.68 -23.54 1.21
CA GLY A 123 -4.99 -23.23 -0.04
C GLY A 123 -3.89 -22.21 0.17
N THR A 124 -3.30 -21.77 -0.93
CA THR A 124 -2.24 -20.74 -0.93
C THR A 124 -2.54 -19.70 -2.01
N LEU A 125 -2.57 -18.43 -1.63
CA LEU A 125 -2.57 -17.31 -2.56
C LEU A 125 -1.13 -17.00 -2.95
N ASN A 126 -0.83 -16.98 -4.24
CA ASN A 126 0.52 -16.73 -4.76
C ASN A 126 0.56 -15.31 -5.33
N PHE A 127 0.86 -14.33 -4.48
CA PHE A 127 1.03 -12.94 -4.91
C PHE A 127 2.35 -12.83 -5.67
N LYS A 128 2.27 -12.51 -6.95
CA LYS A 128 3.45 -12.15 -7.74
C LYS A 128 3.91 -10.74 -7.42
N ASP A 129 5.15 -10.44 -7.78
CA ASP A 129 5.67 -9.06 -7.76
C ASP A 129 4.68 -8.07 -8.40
N GLY A 130 4.43 -6.95 -7.72
CA GLY A 130 3.47 -5.91 -8.15
C GLY A 130 1.98 -6.24 -7.93
N VAL A 131 1.62 -7.47 -7.55
CA VAL A 131 0.20 -7.83 -7.29
C VAL A 131 -0.23 -7.33 -5.92
N THR A 132 -1.31 -6.55 -5.88
CA THR A 132 -1.82 -5.89 -4.65
C THR A 132 -3.10 -6.50 -4.09
N SER A 133 -3.79 -7.39 -4.82
CA SER A 133 -4.92 -8.15 -4.25
C SER A 133 -5.14 -9.48 -4.96
N MET A 134 -5.67 -10.45 -4.23
CA MET A 134 -6.17 -11.73 -4.75
C MET A 134 -7.44 -12.12 -4.01
N ASP A 135 -8.26 -12.98 -4.63
CA ASP A 135 -9.53 -13.41 -4.04
C ASP A 135 -9.49 -14.91 -3.70
N ILE A 136 -10.05 -15.29 -2.56
CA ILE A 136 -10.37 -16.67 -2.19
C ILE A 136 -11.82 -16.95 -2.64
N PRO A 137 -12.04 -17.85 -3.61
CA PRO A 137 -13.39 -18.18 -4.07
C PRO A 137 -14.07 -19.15 -3.10
N ILE A 138 -15.26 -18.79 -2.64
CA ILE A 138 -16.10 -19.61 -1.75
C ILE A 138 -17.49 -19.68 -2.39
N LYS A 139 -17.92 -20.87 -2.79
CA LYS A 139 -19.26 -21.06 -3.33
C LYS A 139 -20.23 -21.21 -2.17
N ILE A 140 -21.24 -20.36 -2.12
CA ILE A 140 -22.35 -20.44 -1.16
C ILE A 140 -23.45 -21.24 -1.84
N ILE A 141 -23.96 -22.24 -1.13
CA ILE A 141 -25.03 -23.11 -1.62
C ILE A 141 -26.35 -22.43 -1.24
N ASN A 142 -27.23 -22.27 -2.24
CA ASN A 142 -28.57 -21.75 -2.03
C ASN A 142 -29.55 -22.92 -2.04
N ASP A 143 -30.34 -23.05 -0.98
CA ASP A 143 -31.42 -24.04 -0.90
C ASP A 143 -32.77 -23.39 -0.50
N ASP A 144 -33.85 -24.17 -0.57
CA ASP A 144 -35.21 -23.67 -0.32
C ASP A 144 -35.62 -23.72 1.16
N LYS A 145 -34.72 -24.10 2.07
CA LYS A 145 -35.02 -24.18 3.49
C LYS A 145 -34.85 -22.82 4.13
N TYR A 146 -35.72 -22.53 5.09
CA TYR A 146 -35.54 -21.36 5.93
C TYR A 146 -34.50 -21.68 7.01
N GLU A 147 -33.38 -20.98 6.95
CA GLU A 147 -32.28 -21.12 7.89
C GLU A 147 -32.05 -19.81 8.66
N LYS A 148 -31.43 -19.92 9.85
CA LYS A 148 -31.00 -18.73 10.60
C LYS A 148 -29.70 -18.23 10.00
N ALA A 149 -29.27 -17.02 10.37
CA ALA A 149 -27.95 -16.55 10.00
C ALA A 149 -26.88 -17.53 10.52
N GLU A 150 -26.01 -17.99 9.63
CA GLU A 150 -24.94 -18.93 9.91
C GLU A 150 -23.56 -18.30 9.67
N ASP A 151 -22.52 -18.92 10.24
CA ASP A 151 -21.15 -18.45 10.15
C ASP A 151 -20.13 -19.54 9.80
N PHE A 152 -19.00 -19.08 9.28
CA PHE A 152 -17.77 -19.84 9.10
C PHE A 152 -16.59 -18.87 9.14
N PHE A 153 -15.38 -19.40 9.29
CA PHE A 153 -14.20 -18.59 9.55
C PHE A 153 -13.13 -18.84 8.49
N VAL A 154 -12.45 -17.79 8.08
CA VAL A 154 -11.30 -17.86 7.18
C VAL A 154 -10.09 -17.23 7.86
N PHE A 155 -8.98 -17.95 7.90
CA PHE A 155 -7.74 -17.50 8.51
C PHE A 155 -6.62 -17.44 7.48
N LEU A 156 -5.87 -16.34 7.48
CA LEU A 156 -4.59 -16.26 6.77
C LEU A 156 -3.50 -16.81 7.69
N GLY A 157 -2.63 -17.65 7.16
CA GLY A 157 -1.41 -18.08 7.82
C GLY A 157 -0.25 -17.14 7.50
N ASP A 158 0.90 -17.42 8.11
CA ASP A 158 2.08 -16.55 7.99
C ASP A 158 2.54 -16.41 6.53
N PRO A 159 2.86 -15.18 6.08
CA PRO A 159 3.31 -14.94 4.73
C PRO A 159 4.70 -15.55 4.48
N ILE A 160 4.84 -16.25 3.35
CA ILE A 160 6.08 -16.93 2.98
C ILE A 160 6.69 -16.19 1.78
N TRP A 161 7.70 -15.39 2.06
CA TRP A 161 8.45 -14.67 1.03
C TRP A 161 9.29 -15.64 0.18
N GLN A 162 9.17 -15.56 -1.15
CA GLN A 162 9.85 -16.46 -2.10
C GLN A 162 11.18 -15.88 -2.63
N ASN A 163 11.84 -14.99 -1.87
CA ASN A 163 13.04 -14.28 -2.33
C ASN A 163 14.27 -15.21 -2.35
N SER A 164 14.66 -15.68 -3.54
CA SER A 164 15.82 -16.55 -3.72
C SER A 164 17.17 -15.82 -3.76
N ASN A 165 17.20 -14.47 -3.78
CA ASN A 165 18.40 -13.70 -4.17
C ASN A 165 18.88 -12.64 -3.16
N GLN A 166 18.22 -12.37 -2.03
CA GLN A 166 18.69 -11.37 -1.04
C GLN A 166 19.26 -11.99 0.25
N LYS A 167 20.23 -12.90 0.13
CA LYS A 167 20.86 -13.58 1.27
C LYS A 167 21.90 -12.73 2.03
N GLY A 168 21.75 -11.40 2.05
CA GLY A 168 22.86 -10.48 2.36
C GLY A 168 22.67 -9.50 3.51
N GLU A 169 21.45 -9.06 3.84
CA GLU A 169 21.28 -7.91 4.73
C GLU A 169 20.08 -8.13 5.64
N ASN A 170 20.21 -7.68 6.91
CA ASN A 170 19.27 -7.88 8.03
C ASN A 170 17.88 -8.32 7.59
N GLU A 171 17.65 -9.63 7.61
CA GLU A 171 16.44 -10.26 7.08
C GLU A 171 15.14 -9.76 7.75
N ALA A 172 15.16 -8.85 8.72
CA ALA A 172 13.98 -8.37 9.42
C ALA A 172 13.24 -7.23 8.69
N ASP A 173 13.95 -6.42 7.91
CA ASP A 173 13.38 -5.20 7.33
C ASP A 173 12.75 -5.50 5.96
N GLY A 174 11.49 -5.07 5.75
CA GLY A 174 10.76 -5.26 4.49
C GLY A 174 10.11 -6.63 4.27
N LYS A 175 10.17 -7.54 5.25
CA LYS A 175 9.50 -8.86 5.19
C LYS A 175 7.97 -8.72 5.10
N PRO A 176 7.28 -9.68 4.45
CA PRO A 176 5.83 -9.62 4.41
C PRO A 176 5.24 -9.87 5.80
N ILE A 177 4.14 -9.20 6.11
CA ILE A 177 3.46 -9.28 7.43
C ILE A 177 1.95 -9.48 7.27
N LEU A 178 1.28 -9.99 8.31
CA LEU A 178 -0.18 -10.00 8.40
C LEU A 178 -0.70 -8.74 9.08
N GLY A 179 -1.90 -8.30 8.70
CA GLY A 179 -2.61 -7.18 9.29
C GLY A 179 -2.44 -5.86 8.53
N ALA A 180 -3.17 -4.85 8.98
CA ALA A 180 -3.00 -3.47 8.57
C ALA A 180 -2.21 -2.74 9.67
N HIS A 181 -1.03 -2.23 9.35
CA HIS A 181 -0.27 -1.33 10.23
C HIS A 181 0.10 -0.08 9.46
#